data_AF-A0A803NXZ3-F1
#
_entry.id   AF-A0A803NXZ3-F1
#
_cell.length_a   1.000
_cell.length_b   1.000
_cell.length_c   1.000
_cell.angle_alpha   90.00
_cell.angle_beta   90.00
_cell.angle_gamma   90.00
#
_symmetry.space_group_name_H-M   'P 1'
#
loop_
_entity.id
_entity.type
_entity.pdbx_description
1 polymer ?
#
loop_
_entity_poly.entity_id
_entity_poly.type
_entity_poly.pdbx_seq_one_letter_code
_entity_poly.pdbx_strand_id
1 'polypeptide(L)'
;MNPDISHREAFSAAAKNWAHFAHIHFGLMPNQTGKKTNVCQQEGEDVLMKDGFFASANQFGNWDWEQAIMAEVKNKQVLLKDYVRGFPKESDMTITSSTLKLKLPQSSKGVLLKNLYLSCDPYMRGRMSQREPYVDSFNPGSPITGYGVCKVLESGDPNFNEGDFVWGMTGWEEYTILNSTQGLFKIQHTTDIPLSYYTGILGMPGMTAYVGLYELCSPKKREYVYVSAA
;
A
#
# COMPACT_ATOMS: atom_id res chain seq x y z
N MET A 1 20.61 31.10 -5.03
CA MET A 1 20.59 29.65 -5.33
C MET A 1 19.14 29.27 -5.56
N ASN A 2 18.84 28.66 -6.71
CA ASN A 2 17.49 28.34 -7.14
C ASN A 2 16.90 27.19 -6.27
N PRO A 3 15.80 27.38 -5.53
CA PRO A 3 15.26 26.36 -4.62
C PRO A 3 14.52 25.20 -5.32
N ASP A 4 14.24 25.32 -6.63
CA ASP A 4 13.42 24.37 -7.39
C ASP A 4 14.09 23.03 -7.73
N ILE A 5 15.40 22.89 -7.53
CA ILE A 5 16.12 21.64 -7.84
C ILE A 5 16.14 20.67 -6.63
N SER A 6 15.74 21.14 -5.43
CA SER A 6 15.99 20.46 -4.16
C SER A 6 15.02 19.32 -3.80
N HIS A 7 13.80 19.33 -4.34
CA HIS A 7 12.78 18.31 -4.02
C HIS A 7 13.01 17.01 -4.80
N ARG A 8 13.42 17.11 -6.07
CA ARG A 8 13.52 15.97 -7.00
C ARG A 8 14.54 14.93 -6.55
N GLU A 9 15.62 15.36 -5.90
CA GLU A 9 16.70 14.48 -5.45
C GLU A 9 16.29 13.64 -4.22
N ALA A 10 15.57 14.24 -3.26
CA ALA A 10 15.04 13.52 -2.11
C ALA A 10 14.01 12.45 -2.53
N PHE A 11 13.14 12.77 -3.50
CA PHE A 11 12.22 11.79 -4.10
C PHE A 11 12.96 10.69 -4.86
N SER A 12 14.04 11.04 -5.58
CA SER A 12 14.81 10.06 -6.33
C SER A 12 15.57 9.08 -5.43
N ALA A 13 16.14 9.54 -4.31
CA ALA A 13 16.86 8.70 -3.37
C ALA A 13 15.93 7.68 -2.70
N ALA A 14 14.76 8.13 -2.25
CA ALA A 14 13.72 7.23 -1.79
C ALA A 14 13.32 6.26 -2.92
N ALA A 15 12.94 6.71 -4.12
CA ALA A 15 12.49 5.81 -5.19
C ALA A 15 13.54 4.79 -5.68
N LYS A 16 14.85 5.11 -5.64
CA LYS A 16 15.93 4.23 -6.14
C LYS A 16 16.17 3.00 -5.28
N ASN A 17 16.08 3.12 -3.96
CA ASN A 17 16.19 1.97 -3.05
C ASN A 17 15.05 0.94 -3.25
N TRP A 18 13.99 1.30 -3.97
CA TRP A 18 12.72 0.56 -4.00
C TRP A 18 12.54 -0.32 -5.23
N ALA A 19 13.42 -0.19 -6.23
CA ALA A 19 13.48 -1.12 -7.37
C ALA A 19 13.74 -2.59 -6.93
N HIS A 20 14.09 -2.81 -5.66
CA HIS A 20 14.32 -4.13 -5.05
C HIS A 20 13.06 -4.79 -4.44
N PHE A 21 11.88 -4.15 -4.51
CA PHE A 21 10.60 -4.71 -4.08
C PHE A 21 9.74 -5.05 -5.29
N ALA A 22 9.92 -6.25 -5.87
CA ALA A 22 9.18 -6.68 -7.06
C ALA A 22 7.65 -6.74 -6.88
N HIS A 23 7.15 -6.67 -5.63
CA HIS A 23 5.73 -6.79 -5.30
C HIS A 23 5.08 -5.49 -4.81
N ILE A 24 5.85 -4.41 -4.61
CA ILE A 24 5.33 -3.10 -4.19
C ILE A 24 5.55 -2.12 -5.33
N HIS A 25 4.45 -1.60 -5.89
CA HIS A 25 4.51 -0.71 -7.05
C HIS A 25 4.43 0.76 -6.63
N PHE A 26 5.12 1.61 -7.39
CA PHE A 26 5.03 3.06 -7.22
C PHE A 26 3.87 3.62 -8.04
N GLY A 27 3.15 4.60 -7.50
CA GLY A 27 1.98 5.23 -8.14
C GLY A 27 2.27 6.14 -9.35
N LEU A 28 3.40 5.98 -10.03
CA LEU A 28 3.68 6.70 -11.29
C LEU A 28 3.53 5.72 -12.45
N MET A 29 2.42 5.82 -13.19
CA MET A 29 2.20 4.98 -14.37
C MET A 29 3.08 5.43 -15.55
N PRO A 30 3.73 4.52 -16.28
CA PRO A 30 4.08 4.72 -17.68
C PRO A 30 2.84 4.53 -18.57
N ASN A 31 2.71 5.35 -19.63
CA ASN A 31 1.64 5.29 -20.62
C ASN A 31 1.49 3.86 -21.19
N GLN A 32 0.35 3.21 -20.98
CA GLN A 32 0.01 1.95 -21.64
C GLN A 32 -1.12 2.14 -22.65
N THR A 33 -0.75 1.97 -23.92
CA THR A 33 -1.65 1.86 -25.08
C THR A 33 -2.30 0.48 -25.08
N GLY A 34 -3.64 0.45 -24.98
CA GLY A 34 -4.41 -0.79 -24.91
C GLY A 34 -4.46 -1.58 -26.21
N LYS A 35 -4.32 -2.91 -26.11
CA LYS A 35 -4.80 -3.86 -27.14
C LYS A 35 -5.88 -4.75 -26.52
N LYS A 36 -7.08 -4.65 -27.09
CA LYS A 36 -8.24 -5.51 -26.80
C LYS A 36 -8.02 -6.92 -27.38
N THR A 37 -8.42 -7.96 -26.65
CA THR A 37 -8.61 -9.31 -27.18
C THR A 37 -10.07 -9.72 -27.01
N ASN A 38 -10.67 -10.19 -28.10
CA ASN A 38 -12.04 -10.68 -28.21
C ASN A 38 -12.20 -12.07 -27.56
N VAL A 39 -13.38 -12.28 -26.99
CA VAL A 39 -13.91 -13.55 -26.47
C VAL A 39 -14.45 -14.39 -27.62
N CYS A 40 -14.27 -15.72 -27.57
CA CYS A 40 -15.03 -16.69 -28.34
C CYS A 40 -15.61 -17.75 -27.38
N GLN A 41 -16.94 -17.88 -27.37
CA GLN A 41 -17.69 -18.96 -26.75
C GLN A 41 -17.72 -20.18 -27.68
N GLN A 42 -17.78 -21.39 -27.12
CA GLN A 42 -18.54 -22.49 -27.72
C GLN A 42 -18.93 -23.54 -26.67
N GLU A 43 -20.22 -23.88 -26.69
CA GLU A 43 -20.93 -24.88 -25.88
C GLU A 43 -20.73 -26.31 -26.39
N GLY A 44 -20.96 -27.28 -25.49
CA GLY A 44 -21.78 -28.47 -25.75
C GLY A 44 -21.07 -29.76 -26.19
N GLU A 45 -21.09 -30.80 -25.35
CA GLU A 45 -22.04 -31.94 -25.46
C GLU A 45 -21.71 -33.08 -24.48
N ASP A 46 -22.77 -33.61 -23.86
CA ASP A 46 -22.83 -34.79 -22.98
C ASP A 46 -22.70 -36.10 -23.79
N VAL A 47 -21.91 -37.05 -23.29
CA VAL A 47 -22.11 -38.49 -23.58
C VAL A 47 -21.87 -39.33 -22.33
N LEU A 48 -22.94 -39.99 -21.90
CA LEU A 48 -23.04 -40.95 -20.81
C LEU A 48 -22.81 -42.37 -21.34
N MET A 49 -21.84 -43.12 -20.80
CA MET A 49 -21.77 -44.59 -20.91
C MET A 49 -21.19 -45.17 -19.62
N LYS A 50 -21.88 -46.20 -19.11
CA LYS A 50 -21.63 -46.96 -17.89
C LYS A 50 -20.47 -47.95 -18.08
N ASP A 51 -19.69 -48.20 -17.01
CA ASP A 51 -19.66 -49.49 -16.29
C ASP A 51 -18.53 -49.47 -15.23
N GLY A 52 -18.82 -50.05 -14.08
CA GLY A 52 -18.13 -49.74 -12.83
C GLY A 52 -16.86 -50.51 -12.54
N PHE A 53 -16.17 -50.07 -11.49
CA PHE A 53 -15.32 -50.90 -10.64
C PHE A 53 -15.29 -50.24 -9.26
N PHE A 54 -15.68 -50.99 -8.22
CA PHE A 54 -15.42 -50.63 -6.83
C PHE A 54 -13.91 -50.64 -6.60
N ALA A 55 -13.32 -49.48 -6.31
CA ALA A 55 -12.01 -49.38 -5.71
C ALA A 55 -12.07 -48.32 -4.59
N SER A 56 -11.92 -48.80 -3.36
CA SER A 56 -11.65 -47.98 -2.19
C SER A 56 -10.36 -47.17 -2.42
N ALA A 57 -10.47 -45.86 -2.47
CA ALA A 57 -9.34 -44.94 -2.42
C ALA A 57 -9.58 -43.88 -1.34
N ASN A 58 -9.68 -44.32 -0.09
CA ASN A 58 -9.31 -43.51 1.07
C ASN A 58 -7.80 -43.27 1.02
N GLN A 59 -7.33 -42.35 0.18
CA GLN A 59 -5.96 -41.84 0.19
C GLN A 59 -5.79 -40.70 -0.83
N PHE A 60 -6.57 -39.64 -0.70
CA PHE A 60 -6.14 -38.33 -1.22
C PHE A 60 -6.14 -37.37 -0.05
N GLY A 61 -4.93 -36.92 0.27
CA GLY A 61 -4.60 -36.15 1.46
C GLY A 61 -5.58 -35.01 1.69
N ASN A 62 -6.12 -35.03 2.90
CA ASN A 62 -6.67 -33.85 3.54
C ASN A 62 -5.55 -32.80 3.53
N TRP A 63 -5.58 -31.88 2.57
CA TRP A 63 -4.67 -30.74 2.57
C TRP A 63 -5.06 -29.90 3.78
N ASP A 64 -4.21 -29.99 4.80
CA ASP A 64 -4.36 -29.42 6.12
C ASP A 64 -4.32 -27.88 6.03
N TRP A 65 -5.46 -27.28 5.69
CA TRP A 65 -5.63 -25.83 5.55
C TRP A 65 -5.39 -25.08 6.87
N GLU A 66 -5.36 -25.78 8.00
CA GLU A 66 -4.98 -25.25 9.31
C GLU A 66 -3.48 -24.91 9.40
N GLN A 67 -2.60 -25.54 8.60
CA GLN A 67 -1.16 -25.24 8.64
C GLN A 67 -0.76 -23.98 7.86
N ALA A 68 -1.55 -23.55 6.88
CA ALA A 68 -1.30 -22.30 6.16
C ALA A 68 -1.56 -21.04 7.01
N ILE A 69 -2.35 -21.16 8.08
CA ILE A 69 -2.74 -20.07 8.98
C ILE A 69 -1.65 -19.73 10.02
N MET A 70 -0.55 -20.51 10.04
CA MET A 70 0.58 -20.36 10.96
C MET A 70 1.90 -20.08 10.24
N ALA A 71 1.86 -19.59 9.00
CA ALA A 71 3.07 -19.29 8.24
C ALA A 71 3.76 -18.03 8.80
N GLU A 72 4.89 -18.23 9.48
CA GLU A 72 5.89 -17.19 9.62
C GLU A 72 6.45 -16.85 8.24
N VAL A 73 6.34 -15.58 7.85
CA VAL A 73 6.83 -15.10 6.56
C VAL A 73 7.95 -14.10 6.78
N LYS A 74 8.87 -14.02 5.81
CA LYS A 74 9.79 -12.90 5.72
C LYS A 74 9.00 -11.64 5.36
N ASN A 75 9.27 -10.55 6.08
CA ASN A 75 8.70 -9.24 5.86
C ASN A 75 9.84 -8.25 5.63
N LYS A 76 10.05 -7.85 4.38
CA LYS A 76 11.07 -6.84 4.04
C LYS A 76 10.58 -5.46 4.47
N GLN A 77 11.45 -4.68 5.10
CA GLN A 77 11.12 -3.38 5.70
C GLN A 77 12.18 -2.33 5.33
N VAL A 78 11.77 -1.06 5.25
CA VAL A 78 12.67 0.09 5.14
C VAL A 78 12.65 0.86 6.44
N LEU A 79 13.77 0.83 7.15
CA LEU A 79 13.93 1.50 8.44
C LEU A 79 14.63 2.84 8.26
N LEU A 80 14.28 3.81 9.11
CA LEU A 80 15.11 5.00 9.33
C LEU A 80 16.28 4.62 10.24
N LYS A 81 17.53 4.85 9.83
CA LYS A 81 18.70 4.48 10.67
C LYS A 81 18.86 5.41 11.86
N ASP A 82 18.79 6.71 11.62
CA ASP A 82 18.94 7.77 12.61
C ASP A 82 18.25 9.04 12.08
N TYR A 83 18.11 10.05 12.93
CA TYR A 83 17.53 11.33 12.54
C TYR A 83 18.35 12.05 11.47
N VAL A 84 17.65 12.60 10.48
CA VAL A 84 18.24 13.29 9.33
C VAL A 84 18.41 14.79 9.61
N ARG A 85 19.61 15.30 9.31
CA ARG A 85 19.91 16.74 9.25
C ARG A 85 20.08 17.16 7.79
N GLY A 86 19.44 18.26 7.38
CA GLY A 86 19.48 18.72 6.00
C GLY A 86 18.71 17.80 5.04
N PHE A 87 19.24 17.57 3.83
CA PHE A 87 18.59 16.70 2.85
C PHE A 87 18.77 15.22 3.20
N PRO A 88 17.72 14.39 3.05
CA PRO A 88 17.81 12.95 3.27
C PRO A 88 18.64 12.31 2.16
N LYS A 89 19.41 11.29 2.54
CA LYS A 89 20.21 10.45 1.64
C LYS A 89 19.74 9.02 1.71
N GLU A 90 20.01 8.24 0.66
CA GLU A 90 19.74 6.80 0.65
C GLU A 90 20.41 6.09 1.84
N SER A 91 21.58 6.55 2.26
CA SER A 91 22.33 6.03 3.40
C SER A 91 21.63 6.18 4.74
N ASP A 92 20.65 7.10 4.86
CA ASP A 92 19.90 7.35 6.09
C ASP A 92 18.81 6.29 6.31
N MET A 93 18.53 5.47 5.30
CA MET A 93 17.59 4.37 5.33
C MET A 93 18.32 3.04 5.20
N THR A 94 17.72 1.97 5.71
CA THR A 94 18.21 0.60 5.52
C THR A 94 17.08 -0.34 5.18
N ILE A 95 17.34 -1.26 4.25
CA ILE A 95 16.44 -2.38 3.97
C ILE A 95 16.82 -3.51 4.92
N THR A 96 15.84 -4.04 5.65
CA THR A 96 15.99 -5.23 6.49
C THR A 96 14.91 -6.25 6.15
N SER A 97 15.02 -7.45 6.71
CA SER A 97 13.96 -8.45 6.68
C SER A 97 13.70 -8.90 8.11
N SER A 98 12.46 -8.73 8.56
CA SER A 98 11.96 -9.33 9.80
C SER A 98 11.20 -10.62 9.49
N THR A 99 10.85 -11.38 10.53
CA THR A 99 9.92 -12.49 10.45
C THR A 99 8.61 -12.07 11.09
N LEU A 100 7.49 -12.25 10.38
CA LEU A 100 6.17 -11.90 10.86
C LEU A 100 5.26 -13.13 10.79
N LYS A 101 4.55 -13.40 11.88
CA LYS A 101 3.45 -14.37 11.87
C LYS A 101 2.23 -13.70 11.25
N LEU A 102 1.68 -14.28 10.18
CA LEU A 102 0.47 -13.77 9.51
C LEU A 102 -0.81 -14.11 10.30
N LYS A 103 -0.85 -13.69 11.56
CA LYS A 103 -1.99 -13.90 12.44
C LYS A 103 -2.12 -12.74 13.42
N LEU A 104 -3.31 -12.16 13.50
CA LEU A 104 -3.64 -11.19 14.53
C LEU A 104 -3.70 -11.86 15.91
N PRO A 105 -3.29 -11.15 16.98
CA PRO A 105 -3.55 -11.61 18.34
C PRO A 105 -5.04 -11.87 18.57
N GLN A 106 -5.36 -12.91 19.35
CA GLN A 106 -6.75 -13.22 19.70
C GLN A 106 -7.40 -12.01 20.38
N SER A 107 -8.63 -11.68 19.97
CA SER A 107 -9.39 -10.51 20.44
C SER A 107 -8.81 -9.14 20.06
N SER A 108 -7.84 -9.08 19.14
CA SER A 108 -7.41 -7.81 18.53
C SER A 108 -8.59 -7.15 17.81
N LYS A 109 -8.68 -5.82 17.88
CA LYS A 109 -9.58 -4.99 17.05
C LYS A 109 -8.83 -4.39 15.85
N GLY A 110 -7.61 -4.86 15.61
CA GLY A 110 -6.73 -4.39 14.56
C GLY A 110 -6.97 -5.08 13.22
N VAL A 111 -6.06 -4.80 12.28
CA VAL A 111 -6.02 -5.42 10.95
C VAL A 111 -4.61 -5.85 10.60
N LEU A 112 -4.49 -6.99 9.92
CA LEU A 112 -3.27 -7.44 9.26
C LEU A 112 -3.40 -7.10 7.78
N LEU A 113 -2.43 -6.35 7.28
CA LEU A 113 -2.41 -5.80 5.94
C LEU A 113 -1.24 -6.34 5.13
N LYS A 114 -1.46 -6.57 3.84
CA LYS A 114 -0.42 -6.70 2.82
C LYS A 114 -0.32 -5.38 2.06
N ASN A 115 0.83 -4.73 2.12
CA ASN A 115 1.04 -3.43 1.48
C ASN A 115 1.32 -3.64 -0.02
N LEU A 116 0.63 -2.88 -0.87
CA LEU A 116 0.70 -3.00 -2.33
C LEU A 116 1.34 -1.79 -2.98
N TYR A 117 1.00 -0.60 -2.48
CA TYR A 117 1.50 0.68 -2.95
C TYR A 117 1.83 1.56 -1.76
N LEU A 118 2.88 2.37 -1.88
CA LEU A 118 3.28 3.34 -0.86
C LEU A 118 3.44 4.71 -1.52
N SER A 119 2.99 5.74 -0.83
CA SER A 119 3.22 7.13 -1.21
C SER A 119 4.58 7.60 -0.71
N CYS A 120 5.23 8.45 -1.49
CA CYS A 120 6.32 9.29 -1.02
C CYS A 120 5.81 10.73 -1.01
N ASP A 121 5.58 11.27 0.18
CA ASP A 121 5.01 12.61 0.34
C ASP A 121 6.04 13.58 0.97
N PRO A 122 6.04 14.88 0.59
CA PRO A 122 7.01 15.84 1.13
C PRO A 122 7.03 15.96 2.65
N TYR A 123 5.86 15.80 3.31
CA TYR A 123 5.73 15.93 4.76
C TYR A 123 6.58 14.89 5.52
N MET A 124 6.87 13.74 4.90
CA MET A 124 7.64 12.66 5.50
C MET A 124 9.04 13.13 5.89
N ARG A 125 9.63 14.07 5.15
CA ARG A 125 10.92 14.65 5.53
C ARG A 125 10.85 15.29 6.90
N GLY A 126 9.78 16.02 7.24
CA GLY A 126 9.62 16.65 8.55
C GLY A 126 9.72 15.63 9.69
N ARG A 127 9.16 14.42 9.49
CA ARG A 127 9.15 13.32 10.45
C ARG A 127 10.52 12.64 10.61
N MET A 128 11.47 12.83 9.70
CA MET A 128 12.82 12.29 9.81
C MET A 128 13.73 13.10 10.76
N SER A 129 13.25 14.20 11.35
CA SER A 129 14.02 15.03 12.28
C SER A 129 13.40 15.04 13.67
N GLN A 130 14.22 15.04 14.71
CA GLN A 130 13.77 15.18 16.11
C GLN A 130 13.38 16.64 16.42
N ARG A 131 12.11 17.00 16.20
CA ARG A 131 11.53 18.32 16.49
C ARG A 131 10.08 18.15 16.95
N GLU A 132 9.53 19.14 17.66
CA GLU A 132 8.09 19.28 17.96
C GLU A 132 7.27 19.31 16.66
N PRO A 133 6.56 18.25 16.28
CA PRO A 133 5.92 18.18 14.98
C PRO A 133 4.39 18.14 15.09
N TYR A 134 3.68 18.62 14.06
CA TYR A 134 2.23 18.40 13.93
C TYR A 134 1.87 16.90 13.79
N VAL A 135 2.82 16.07 13.34
CA VAL A 135 2.72 14.60 13.30
C VAL A 135 4.01 14.00 13.86
N ASP A 136 3.90 13.05 14.78
CA ASP A 136 5.03 12.42 15.47
C ASP A 136 6.19 12.03 14.54
N SER A 137 7.40 12.30 15.00
CA SER A 137 8.63 11.92 14.31
C SER A 137 8.72 10.40 14.13
N PHE A 138 9.44 9.96 13.11
CA PHE A 138 9.81 8.56 12.99
C PHE A 138 10.75 8.15 14.11
N ASN A 139 10.61 6.90 14.55
CA ASN A 139 11.53 6.30 15.51
C ASN A 139 12.71 5.67 14.74
N PRO A 140 13.96 6.10 14.97
CA PRO A 140 15.12 5.40 14.44
C PRO A 140 15.11 3.90 14.77
N GLY A 141 15.55 3.07 13.84
CA GLY A 141 15.49 1.61 13.93
C GLY A 141 14.11 1.00 13.68
N SER A 142 13.08 1.80 13.46
CA SER A 142 11.72 1.32 13.13
C SER A 142 11.38 1.52 11.65
N PRO A 143 10.41 0.76 11.11
CA PRO A 143 9.89 0.99 9.77
C PRO A 143 9.39 2.42 9.61
N ILE A 144 9.73 3.04 8.47
CA ILE A 144 9.13 4.32 8.08
C ILE A 144 7.62 4.12 7.92
N THR A 145 6.82 5.12 8.26
CA THR A 145 5.35 5.07 8.06
C THR A 145 4.90 6.17 7.12
N GLY A 146 3.93 5.87 6.27
CA GLY A 146 3.38 6.81 5.29
C GLY A 146 2.04 6.34 4.77
N TYR A 147 1.42 7.12 3.89
CA TYR A 147 0.21 6.68 3.21
C TYR A 147 0.51 5.55 2.24
N GLY A 148 -0.39 4.58 2.16
CA GLY A 148 -0.29 3.47 1.24
C GLY A 148 -1.64 2.83 0.96
N VAL A 149 -1.63 1.89 0.01
CA VAL A 149 -2.78 1.06 -0.35
C VAL A 149 -2.43 -0.39 -0.02
N CYS A 150 -3.36 -1.05 0.67
CA CYS A 150 -3.15 -2.35 1.26
C CYS A 150 -4.33 -3.29 0.97
N LYS A 151 -4.06 -4.59 1.01
CA LYS A 151 -5.10 -5.63 1.05
C LYS A 151 -5.21 -6.17 2.48
N VAL A 152 -6.42 -6.30 3.00
CA VAL A 152 -6.69 -6.91 4.31
C VAL A 152 -6.50 -8.42 4.20
N LEU A 153 -5.65 -8.98 5.05
CA LEU A 153 -5.44 -10.43 5.18
C LEU A 153 -6.20 -11.00 6.38
N GLU A 154 -6.33 -10.24 7.45
CA GLU A 154 -7.13 -10.61 8.62
C GLU A 154 -7.62 -9.33 9.31
N SER A 155 -8.80 -9.38 9.91
CA SER A 155 -9.39 -8.24 10.61
C SER A 155 -10.09 -8.69 11.88
N GLY A 156 -9.88 -7.93 12.95
CA GLY A 156 -10.70 -7.97 14.16
C GLY A 156 -11.72 -6.84 14.25
N ASP A 157 -11.76 -5.94 13.26
CA ASP A 157 -12.75 -4.87 13.14
C ASP A 157 -13.85 -5.31 12.16
N PRO A 158 -15.14 -5.33 12.57
CA PRO A 158 -16.26 -5.75 11.71
C PRO A 158 -16.47 -4.87 10.47
N ASN A 159 -15.86 -3.68 10.39
CA ASN A 159 -15.95 -2.80 9.22
C ASN A 159 -15.02 -3.21 8.07
N PHE A 160 -14.06 -4.10 8.34
CA PHE A 160 -13.07 -4.56 7.38
C PHE A 160 -13.07 -6.08 7.31
N ASN A 161 -13.18 -6.62 6.11
CA ASN A 161 -13.18 -8.05 5.84
C ASN A 161 -11.88 -8.46 5.15
N GLU A 162 -11.49 -9.72 5.33
CA GLU A 162 -10.41 -10.30 4.52
C GLU A 162 -10.71 -10.12 3.02
N GLY A 163 -9.68 -9.72 2.28
CA GLY A 163 -9.80 -9.45 0.85
C GLY A 163 -10.11 -7.99 0.50
N ASP A 164 -10.60 -7.19 1.44
CA ASP A 164 -10.85 -5.76 1.21
C ASP A 164 -9.57 -5.01 0.83
N PHE A 165 -9.71 -4.01 -0.03
CA PHE A 165 -8.65 -3.03 -0.28
C PHE A 165 -8.90 -1.78 0.56
N VAL A 166 -7.84 -1.26 1.15
CA VAL A 166 -7.89 -0.07 2.01
C VAL A 166 -6.76 0.89 1.64
N TRP A 167 -6.96 2.18 1.90
CA TRP A 167 -5.88 3.15 1.91
C TRP A 167 -5.82 3.87 3.27
N GLY A 168 -4.63 4.29 3.65
CA GLY A 168 -4.39 4.95 4.94
C GLY A 168 -2.92 4.85 5.35
N MET A 169 -2.62 5.15 6.61
CA MET A 169 -1.26 5.09 7.12
C MET A 169 -0.82 3.64 7.34
N THR A 170 0.31 3.26 6.76
CA THR A 170 0.89 1.91 6.86
C THR A 170 2.42 1.99 6.97
N GLY A 171 3.07 0.87 7.25
CA GLY A 171 4.52 0.75 7.29
C GLY A 171 5.14 0.65 5.89
N TRP A 172 6.37 1.11 5.77
CA TRP A 172 7.25 0.87 4.62
C TRP A 172 7.82 -0.54 4.72
N GLU A 173 6.93 -1.51 4.51
CA GLU A 173 7.16 -2.94 4.66
C GLU A 173 6.18 -3.74 3.80
N GLU A 174 6.36 -5.06 3.68
CA GLU A 174 5.46 -5.91 2.88
C GLU A 174 4.16 -6.22 3.61
N TYR A 175 4.22 -6.40 4.93
CA TYR A 175 3.08 -6.68 5.79
C TYR A 175 3.08 -5.79 7.02
N THR A 176 1.92 -5.22 7.37
CA THR A 176 1.77 -4.34 8.53
C THR A 176 0.62 -4.85 9.41
N ILE A 177 0.85 -4.89 10.73
CA ILE A 177 -0.20 -5.09 11.73
C ILE A 177 -0.54 -3.73 12.34
N LEU A 178 -1.78 -3.30 12.20
CA LEU A 178 -2.29 -2.09 12.83
C LEU A 178 -3.20 -2.47 13.99
N ASN A 179 -2.93 -1.95 15.19
CA ASN A 179 -3.75 -2.21 16.38
C ASN A 179 -5.08 -1.45 16.39
N SER A 180 -5.21 -0.43 15.55
CA SER A 180 -6.40 0.39 15.36
C SER A 180 -6.63 0.61 13.87
N THR A 181 -7.89 0.60 13.46
CA THR A 181 -8.33 0.89 12.09
C THR A 181 -8.63 2.37 11.87
N GLN A 182 -8.43 3.21 12.89
CA GLN A 182 -8.63 4.65 12.78
C GLN A 182 -7.73 5.24 11.68
N GLY A 183 -8.33 5.97 10.74
CA GLY A 183 -7.62 6.55 9.61
C GLY A 183 -7.39 5.61 8.43
N LEU A 184 -7.94 4.38 8.48
CA LEU A 184 -8.09 3.52 7.31
C LEU A 184 -9.41 3.78 6.61
N PHE A 185 -9.35 3.82 5.28
CA PHE A 185 -10.50 4.03 4.42
C PHE A 185 -10.64 2.84 3.48
N LYS A 186 -11.80 2.18 3.53
CA LYS A 186 -12.13 1.09 2.62
C LYS A 186 -12.33 1.61 1.20
N ILE A 187 -11.65 0.99 0.24
CA ILE A 187 -11.76 1.31 -1.19
C ILE A 187 -12.98 0.57 -1.75
N GLN A 188 -13.95 1.33 -2.26
CA GLN A 188 -15.17 0.78 -2.86
C GLN A 188 -15.02 0.55 -4.38
N HIS A 189 -14.26 1.39 -5.08
CA HIS A 189 -14.07 1.31 -6.53
C HIS A 189 -12.76 0.58 -6.85
N THR A 190 -12.81 -0.74 -6.92
CA THR A 190 -11.62 -1.60 -7.10
C THR A 190 -11.46 -2.11 -8.53
N THR A 191 -12.52 -2.13 -9.34
CA THR A 191 -12.51 -2.65 -10.73
C THR A 191 -12.28 -1.57 -11.78
N ASP A 192 -12.71 -0.34 -11.51
CA ASP A 192 -12.84 0.69 -12.53
C ASP A 192 -11.69 1.69 -12.52
N ILE A 193 -10.88 1.68 -11.45
CA ILE A 193 -9.80 2.65 -11.22
C ILE A 193 -8.56 1.92 -10.70
N PRO A 194 -7.34 2.24 -11.18
CA PRO A 194 -6.11 1.69 -10.63
C PRO A 194 -5.97 1.99 -9.14
N LEU A 195 -5.68 0.95 -8.33
CA LEU A 195 -5.54 1.07 -6.87
C LEU A 195 -4.48 2.11 -6.46
N SER A 196 -3.42 2.29 -7.26
CA SER A 196 -2.40 3.30 -7.00
C SER A 196 -2.93 4.74 -6.95
N TYR A 197 -4.09 5.03 -7.53
CA TYR A 197 -4.66 6.39 -7.50
C TYR A 197 -5.03 6.83 -6.08
N TYR A 198 -5.27 5.87 -5.18
CA TYR A 198 -5.56 6.12 -3.77
C TYR A 198 -4.33 6.54 -2.95
N THR A 199 -3.10 6.48 -3.51
CA THR A 199 -1.93 7.14 -2.90
C THR A 199 -1.78 8.60 -3.36
N GLY A 200 -2.64 9.09 -4.28
CA GLY A 200 -2.52 10.39 -4.90
C GLY A 200 -3.87 11.08 -5.07
N ILE A 201 -4.39 11.12 -6.30
CA ILE A 201 -5.59 11.87 -6.70
C ILE A 201 -6.87 11.46 -5.95
N LEU A 202 -6.98 10.20 -5.52
CA LEU A 202 -8.11 9.71 -4.71
C LEU A 202 -7.75 9.54 -3.22
N GLY A 203 -6.54 9.93 -2.84
CA GLY A 203 -6.03 9.85 -1.47
C GLY A 203 -5.82 11.23 -0.86
N MET A 204 -4.90 11.30 0.10
CA MET A 204 -4.55 12.52 0.83
C MET A 204 -4.12 13.69 -0.09
N PRO A 205 -3.27 13.51 -1.12
CA PRO A 205 -2.89 14.60 -2.01
C PRO A 205 -4.08 15.19 -2.80
N GLY A 206 -4.97 14.34 -3.32
CA GLY A 206 -6.19 14.78 -4.02
C GLY A 206 -7.13 15.56 -3.11
N MET A 207 -7.32 15.09 -1.88
CA MET A 207 -8.11 15.80 -0.87
C MET A 207 -7.50 17.16 -0.52
N THR A 208 -6.17 17.23 -0.44
CA THR A 208 -5.44 18.49 -0.20
C THR A 208 -5.69 19.51 -1.31
N ALA A 209 -5.63 19.07 -2.57
CA ALA A 209 -5.92 19.95 -3.71
C ALA A 209 -7.38 20.43 -3.72
N TYR A 210 -8.33 19.53 -3.44
CA TYR A 210 -9.76 19.87 -3.38
C TYR A 210 -10.05 20.92 -2.30
N VAL A 211 -9.64 20.64 -1.06
CA VAL A 211 -9.89 21.56 0.08
C VAL A 211 -9.14 22.87 -0.11
N GLY A 212 -7.88 22.81 -0.53
CA GLY A 212 -7.06 24.00 -0.78
C GLY A 212 -7.70 24.93 -1.81
N LEU A 213 -8.17 24.37 -2.93
CA LEU A 213 -8.76 25.17 -3.98
C LEU A 213 -10.19 25.60 -3.65
N TYR A 214 -11.09 24.68 -3.36
CA TYR A 214 -12.52 24.99 -3.27
C TYR A 214 -12.94 25.58 -1.93
N GLU A 215 -12.40 25.10 -0.82
CA GLU A 215 -12.81 25.54 0.52
C GLU A 215 -11.98 26.73 1.00
N LEU A 216 -10.65 26.72 0.75
CA LEU A 216 -9.75 27.77 1.24
C LEU A 216 -9.58 28.94 0.27
N CYS A 217 -9.34 28.68 -1.03
CA CYS A 217 -9.18 29.76 -2.01
C CYS A 217 -10.51 30.35 -2.50
N SER A 218 -11.61 29.57 -2.51
CA SER A 218 -12.94 29.99 -2.97
C SER A 218 -12.93 30.69 -4.36
N PRO A 219 -12.36 30.06 -5.40
CA PRO A 219 -12.09 30.72 -6.68
C PRO A 219 -13.39 31.07 -7.42
N LYS A 220 -13.36 32.19 -8.15
CA LYS A 220 -14.45 32.63 -9.03
C LYS A 220 -14.05 32.45 -10.49
N LYS A 221 -15.07 32.30 -11.34
CA LYS A 221 -14.89 32.21 -12.79
C LYS A 221 -14.13 33.43 -13.30
N ARG A 222 -13.10 33.21 -14.13
CA ARG A 222 -12.22 34.23 -14.74
C ARG A 222 -11.21 34.87 -13.80
N GLU A 223 -11.00 34.36 -12.60
CA GLU A 223 -9.86 34.77 -11.77
C GLU A 223 -8.55 34.16 -12.28
N TYR A 224 -7.44 34.84 -11.96
CA TYR A 224 -6.09 34.38 -12.27
C TYR A 224 -5.55 33.57 -11.10
N VAL A 225 -5.13 32.35 -11.36
CA VAL A 225 -4.58 31.44 -10.34
C VAL A 225 -3.13 31.15 -10.67
N TYR A 226 -2.28 31.22 -9.64
CA TYR A 226 -0.89 30.78 -9.71
C TYR A 226 -0.71 29.54 -8.84
N VAL A 227 -0.12 28.48 -9.40
CA VAL A 227 0.18 27.23 -8.70
C VAL A 227 1.67 26.96 -8.83
N SER A 228 2.38 26.93 -7.71
CA SER A 228 3.78 26.50 -7.66
C SER A 228 3.89 24.97 -7.66
N ALA A 229 4.96 24.42 -8.24
CA ALA A 229 5.20 22.97 -8.36
C ALA A 229 4.09 22.18 -9.11
N ALA A 230 3.52 22.80 -10.15
CA ALA A 230 2.49 22.22 -11.04
C ALA A 230 3.05 21.33 -12.14
#